data_AF-A0A257MXE4-F1
#
_entry.id   AF-A0A257MXE4-F1
#
_cell.length_a   1.000
_cell.length_b   1.000
_cell.length_c   1.000
_cell.angle_alpha   90.00
_cell.angle_beta   90.00
_cell.angle_gamma   90.00
#
_symmetry.space_group_name_H-M   'P 1'
#
loop_
_entity.id
_entity.type
_entity.pdbx_description
1 polymer ?
#
loop_
_entity_poly.entity_id
_entity_poly.type
_entity_poly.pdbx_seq_one_letter_code
_entity_poly.pdbx_strand_id
1 'polypeptide(L)'
;DYRHGMYCHPTLAVSESGVVLGVLDAWMWARLEKGEPDIRESTRWTEGYQRVAELKEELSSTEIVYVADREADIRELMTEAQQQENVVHWLVRAKHNRVTGDGKLWDRLSDAEVLGTVQFTLARTATRKARPVELTLRRESVTLPATQHCPELIVTALLAKEEHPPENETPIEWRLLTDETLTTLADAVLRIEWYRRRWMIELFFRTLKTGCKVEELQLSTKERLEKAIVIYLIIAWRVLMLMTLGRDVPELPCEVIFDREEWQVAWIVSQKTPLPPNPPTLGDMILIVARFGGFLARKNDGNPGAEALWRGLHRLRDFAEGINAASQAYEVKICG
;
A
#
# COMPACT_ATOMS: atom_id res chain seq x y z
N ASP A 1 -4.54 6.54 -31.63
CA ASP A 1 -5.46 6.21 -30.52
C ASP A 1 -4.95 6.76 -29.21
N TYR A 2 -5.46 7.92 -28.81
CA TYR A 2 -5.25 8.41 -27.44
C TYR A 2 -6.21 7.65 -26.54
N ARG A 3 -5.69 6.85 -25.60
CA ARG A 3 -6.52 6.31 -24.52
C ARG A 3 -6.90 7.48 -23.61
N HIS A 4 -8.13 7.97 -23.76
CA HIS A 4 -8.74 8.87 -22.79
C HIS A 4 -9.16 8.05 -21.56
N GLY A 5 -8.93 8.59 -20.38
CA GLY A 5 -9.22 7.91 -19.12
C GLY A 5 -9.13 8.86 -17.94
N MET A 6 -9.54 8.36 -16.79
CA MET A 6 -9.45 9.08 -15.53
C MET A 6 -8.25 8.58 -14.73
N TYR A 7 -7.50 9.51 -14.18
CA TYR A 7 -6.43 9.28 -13.22
C TYR A 7 -7.02 9.28 -11.81
N CYS A 8 -6.40 8.51 -10.93
CA CYS A 8 -6.75 8.42 -9.53
C CYS A 8 -5.46 8.34 -8.71
N HIS A 9 -5.33 9.22 -7.72
CA HIS A 9 -4.21 9.29 -6.79
C HIS A 9 -4.71 9.03 -5.36
N PRO A 10 -4.84 7.76 -4.95
CA PRO A 10 -5.29 7.42 -3.61
C PRO A 10 -4.16 7.51 -2.59
N THR A 11 -4.49 8.02 -1.41
CA THR A 11 -3.63 7.96 -0.21
C THR A 11 -4.06 6.76 0.62
N LEU A 12 -3.21 5.73 0.69
CA LEU A 12 -3.50 4.48 1.40
C LEU A 12 -2.82 4.45 2.78
N ALA A 13 -3.60 4.28 3.84
CA ALA A 13 -3.09 4.08 5.19
C ALA A 13 -2.65 2.63 5.41
N VAL A 14 -1.44 2.45 5.93
CA VAL A 14 -0.85 1.16 6.25
C VAL A 14 -0.21 1.26 7.64
N SER A 15 -0.49 0.31 8.53
CA SER A 15 0.15 0.24 9.85
C SER A 15 1.64 -0.12 9.72
N GLU A 16 2.40 0.07 10.79
CA GLU A 16 3.80 -0.38 10.88
C GLU A 16 3.95 -1.89 10.62
N SER A 17 3.03 -2.70 11.17
CA SER A 17 2.99 -4.16 10.94
C SER A 17 2.68 -4.52 9.48
N GLY A 18 2.15 -3.58 8.69
CA GLY A 18 1.83 -3.75 7.28
C GLY A 18 0.35 -4.06 7.02
N VAL A 19 -0.53 -3.81 7.99
CA VAL A 19 -1.99 -3.93 7.83
C VAL A 19 -2.52 -2.75 7.03
N VAL A 20 -3.33 -3.02 6.01
CA VAL A 20 -3.97 -1.95 5.23
C VAL A 20 -5.19 -1.42 5.97
N LEU A 21 -5.10 -0.19 6.46
CA LEU A 21 -6.09 0.41 7.35
C LEU A 21 -7.24 1.09 6.59
N GLY A 22 -6.97 1.66 5.42
CA GLY A 22 -8.01 2.34 4.65
C GLY A 22 -7.45 3.22 3.54
N VAL A 23 -8.35 3.77 2.73
CA VAL A 23 -8.04 4.88 1.81
C VAL A 23 -8.44 6.18 2.52
N LEU A 24 -7.48 7.07 2.74
CA LEU A 24 -7.69 8.35 3.44
C LEU A 24 -8.19 9.44 2.50
N ASP A 25 -7.69 9.44 1.26
CA ASP A 25 -8.05 10.39 0.23
C ASP A 25 -7.92 9.75 -1.16
N ALA A 26 -8.59 10.30 -2.17
CA ALA A 26 -8.33 9.97 -3.56
C ALA A 26 -8.64 11.14 -4.51
N TRP A 27 -7.60 11.86 -4.95
CA TRP A 27 -7.74 12.82 -6.05
C TRP A 27 -7.96 12.11 -7.39
N MET A 28 -9.12 12.34 -8.01
CA MET A 28 -9.44 11.88 -9.37
C MET A 28 -9.50 13.04 -10.38
N TRP A 29 -8.93 12.86 -11.57
CA TRP A 29 -9.00 13.86 -12.65
C TRP A 29 -8.93 13.21 -14.03
N ALA A 30 -9.32 13.95 -15.06
CA ALA A 30 -9.12 13.57 -16.46
C ALA A 30 -8.35 14.70 -17.14
N ARG A 31 -7.38 14.36 -17.98
CA ARG A 31 -6.62 15.36 -18.75
C ARG A 31 -7.53 16.01 -19.78
N LEU A 32 -7.37 17.32 -19.93
CA LEU A 32 -8.05 18.08 -20.98
C LEU A 32 -7.39 17.82 -22.34
N GLU A 33 -8.04 18.29 -23.41
CA GLU A 33 -7.46 18.19 -24.74
C GLU A 33 -6.16 18.99 -24.86
N LYS A 34 -5.27 18.55 -25.75
CA LYS A 34 -3.96 19.17 -25.93
C LYS A 34 -4.12 20.63 -26.39
N GLY A 35 -3.71 21.57 -25.54
CA GLY A 35 -3.78 23.01 -25.82
C GLY A 35 -4.69 23.77 -24.85
N GLU A 36 -5.50 23.06 -24.06
CA GLU A 36 -6.25 23.65 -22.95
C GLU A 36 -5.38 23.74 -21.68
N PRO A 37 -5.58 24.77 -20.83
CA PRO A 37 -4.89 24.88 -19.55
C PRO A 37 -5.33 23.75 -18.62
N ASP A 38 -4.50 22.72 -18.51
CA ASP A 38 -4.75 21.56 -17.63
C ASP A 38 -4.23 21.82 -16.20
N ILE A 39 -4.70 21.02 -15.24
CA ILE A 39 -4.21 21.07 -13.87
C ILE A 39 -2.74 20.67 -13.80
N ARG A 40 -1.97 21.31 -12.91
CA ARG A 40 -0.60 20.88 -12.62
C ARG A 40 -0.66 19.56 -11.85
N GLU A 41 -0.52 18.42 -12.53
CA GLU A 41 -0.71 17.10 -11.91
C GLU A 41 0.20 16.86 -10.69
N SER A 42 1.35 17.52 -10.58
CA SER A 42 2.23 17.40 -9.41
C SER A 42 1.58 17.89 -8.11
N THR A 43 0.54 18.71 -8.18
CA THR A 43 -0.23 19.19 -7.02
C THR A 43 -0.88 18.04 -6.25
N ARG A 44 -1.08 16.87 -6.88
CA ARG A 44 -1.62 15.68 -6.19
C ARG A 44 -0.83 15.27 -4.95
N TRP A 45 0.47 15.50 -4.97
CA TRP A 45 1.34 15.15 -3.84
C TRP A 45 1.16 16.12 -2.67
N THR A 46 1.13 17.43 -2.95
CA THR A 46 0.91 18.45 -1.92
C THR A 46 -0.49 18.36 -1.34
N GLU A 47 -1.50 18.11 -2.18
CA GLU A 47 -2.89 17.96 -1.74
C GLU A 47 -3.06 16.69 -0.90
N GLY A 48 -2.54 15.54 -1.34
CA GLY A 48 -2.58 14.31 -0.56
C GLY A 48 -1.88 14.46 0.81
N TYR A 49 -0.77 15.20 0.87
CA TYR A 49 -0.11 15.52 2.14
C TYR A 49 -0.99 16.42 3.02
N GLN A 50 -1.61 17.46 2.46
CA GLN A 50 -2.53 18.36 3.19
C GLN A 50 -3.72 17.58 3.79
N ARG A 51 -4.34 16.66 3.05
CA ARG A 51 -5.42 15.80 3.58
C ARG A 51 -4.97 14.99 4.80
N VAL A 52 -3.73 14.50 4.78
CA VAL A 52 -3.15 13.75 5.90
C VAL A 52 -2.81 14.66 7.08
N ALA A 53 -2.31 15.88 6.82
CA ALA A 53 -2.04 16.88 7.86
C ALA A 53 -3.32 17.33 8.57
N GLU A 54 -4.45 17.49 7.86
CA GLU A 54 -5.75 17.74 8.46
C GLU A 54 -6.20 16.60 9.38
N LEU A 55 -6.03 15.35 8.93
CA LEU A 55 -6.38 14.17 9.74
C LEU A 55 -5.52 14.06 11.02
N LYS A 56 -4.29 14.58 11.00
CA LYS A 56 -3.38 14.55 12.14
C LYS A 56 -3.92 15.34 13.35
N GLU A 57 -4.79 16.32 13.14
CA GLU A 57 -5.47 17.06 14.21
C GLU A 57 -6.35 16.13 15.06
N GLU A 58 -7.08 15.24 14.40
CA GLU A 58 -7.94 14.26 15.06
C GLU A 58 -7.13 13.07 15.63
N LEU A 59 -5.94 12.82 15.07
CA LEU A 59 -5.04 11.72 15.42
C LEU A 59 -3.76 12.19 16.15
N SER A 60 -3.92 13.10 17.11
CA SER A 60 -2.79 13.71 17.82
C SER A 60 -1.82 12.70 18.46
N SER A 61 -2.32 11.56 18.95
CA SER A 61 -1.53 10.48 19.56
C SER A 61 -0.90 9.49 18.56
N THR A 62 -1.25 9.56 17.27
CA THR A 62 -0.78 8.61 16.25
C THR A 62 0.31 9.25 15.40
N GLU A 63 1.49 8.65 15.33
CA GLU A 63 2.53 9.11 14.40
C GLU A 63 2.13 8.77 12.95
N ILE A 64 2.25 9.74 12.05
CA ILE A 64 1.90 9.57 10.64
C ILE A 64 3.10 9.94 9.78
N VAL A 65 3.43 9.07 8.83
CA VAL A 65 4.52 9.26 7.86
C VAL A 65 3.97 9.16 6.44
N TYR A 66 4.09 10.23 5.66
CA TYR A 66 3.73 10.27 4.25
C TYR A 66 4.85 9.65 3.39
N VAL A 67 4.64 8.42 2.91
CA VAL A 67 5.64 7.66 2.15
C VAL A 67 5.34 7.71 0.66
N ALA A 68 6.29 8.19 -0.15
CA ALA A 68 6.09 8.36 -1.59
C ALA A 68 7.31 7.98 -2.45
N ASP A 69 7.06 7.74 -3.74
CA ASP A 69 8.10 7.36 -4.69
C ASP A 69 8.81 8.57 -5.34
N ARG A 70 9.53 8.30 -6.44
CA ARG A 70 10.35 9.27 -7.17
C ARG A 70 9.55 10.41 -7.79
N GLU A 71 8.26 10.24 -8.00
CA GLU A 71 7.42 11.32 -8.54
C GLU A 71 7.11 12.40 -7.50
N ALA A 72 7.22 12.08 -6.21
CA ALA A 72 7.02 13.01 -5.10
C ALA A 72 8.30 13.76 -4.69
N ASP A 73 9.44 13.54 -5.37
CA ASP A 73 10.70 14.27 -5.14
C ASP A 73 10.63 15.72 -5.67
N ILE A 74 9.68 16.50 -5.14
CA ILE A 74 9.39 17.89 -5.48
C ILE A 74 9.58 18.78 -4.26
N ARG A 75 10.15 19.97 -4.46
CA ARG A 75 10.45 20.90 -3.35
C ARG A 75 9.19 21.49 -2.75
N GLU A 76 8.13 21.61 -3.54
CA GLU A 76 6.83 22.12 -3.12
C GLU A 76 6.20 21.24 -2.03
N LEU A 77 6.25 19.90 -2.16
CA LEU A 77 5.80 18.97 -1.12
C LEU A 77 6.57 19.14 0.19
N MET A 78 7.91 19.19 0.10
CA MET A 78 8.76 19.33 1.29
C MET A 78 8.58 20.69 1.98
N THR A 79 8.30 21.74 1.19
CA THR A 79 8.02 23.09 1.69
C THR A 79 6.66 23.15 2.36
N GLU A 80 5.64 22.56 1.71
CA GLU A 80 4.29 22.42 2.27
C GLU A 80 4.36 21.73 3.64
N ALA A 81 5.13 20.63 3.73
CA ALA A 81 5.32 19.90 4.97
C ALA A 81 5.93 20.74 6.10
N GLN A 82 6.93 21.57 5.79
CA GLN A 82 7.56 22.46 6.77
C GLN A 82 6.61 23.56 7.28
N GLN A 83 5.62 23.94 6.48
CA GLN A 83 4.69 25.04 6.79
C GLN A 83 3.46 24.58 7.59
N GLN A 84 3.21 23.28 7.68
CA GLN A 84 2.08 22.75 8.45
C GLN A 84 2.32 22.88 9.97
N GLU A 85 1.25 23.20 10.70
CA GLU A 85 1.27 23.26 12.17
C GLU A 85 1.34 21.85 12.78
N ASN A 86 0.64 20.90 12.15
CA ASN A 86 0.65 19.50 12.56
C ASN A 86 1.78 18.75 11.86
N VAL A 87 2.66 18.14 12.65
CA VAL A 87 3.79 17.38 12.13
C VAL A 87 3.31 16.04 11.57
N VAL A 88 3.32 15.93 10.25
CA VAL A 88 3.27 14.67 9.51
C VAL A 88 4.65 14.47 8.89
N HIS A 89 5.38 13.46 9.33
CA HIS A 89 6.69 13.18 8.75
C HIS A 89 6.55 12.68 7.31
N TRP A 90 7.61 12.74 6.52
CA TRP A 90 7.61 12.24 5.16
C TRP A 90 8.85 11.42 4.84
N LEU A 91 8.68 10.44 3.95
CA LEU A 91 9.75 9.60 3.44
C LEU A 91 9.60 9.46 1.93
N VAL A 92 10.41 10.20 1.19
CA VAL A 92 10.30 10.32 -0.28
C VAL A 92 11.51 9.68 -0.93
N ARG A 93 11.29 8.80 -1.91
CA ARG A 93 12.40 8.32 -2.73
C ARG A 93 12.87 9.41 -3.69
N ALA A 94 14.13 9.76 -3.63
CA ALA A 94 14.70 10.77 -4.50
C ALA A 94 14.79 10.30 -5.96
N LYS A 95 14.42 11.21 -6.85
CA LYS A 95 14.65 11.15 -8.29
C LYS A 95 15.93 11.87 -8.68
N HIS A 96 16.20 12.99 -8.01
CA HIS A 96 17.22 13.96 -8.40
C HIS A 96 18.50 13.83 -7.59
N ASN A 97 19.64 14.02 -8.24
CA ASN A 97 20.92 14.27 -7.57
C ASN A 97 21.07 15.77 -7.34
N ARG A 98 20.49 16.23 -6.23
CA ARG A 98 20.37 17.64 -5.88
C ARG A 98 21.76 18.24 -5.64
N VAL A 99 21.98 19.44 -6.16
CA VAL A 99 23.16 20.25 -5.84
C VAL A 99 22.90 20.95 -4.51
N THR A 100 23.87 20.87 -3.62
CA THR A 100 23.88 21.45 -2.28
C THR A 100 25.16 22.26 -2.11
N GLY A 101 25.35 22.92 -0.96
CA GLY A 101 26.54 23.76 -0.70
C GLY A 101 27.85 23.04 -0.98
N ASP A 102 27.93 21.75 -0.66
CA ASP A 102 29.14 20.94 -0.80
C ASP A 102 29.14 20.06 -2.07
N GLY A 103 28.34 20.41 -3.09
CA GLY A 103 28.24 19.65 -4.35
C GLY A 103 27.03 18.72 -4.46
N LYS A 104 27.14 17.65 -5.26
CA LYS A 104 26.04 16.72 -5.56
C LYS A 104 25.81 15.73 -4.42
N LEU A 105 24.59 15.71 -3.89
CA LEU A 105 24.21 14.95 -2.70
C LEU A 105 24.58 13.46 -2.77
N TRP A 106 24.10 12.74 -3.78
CA TRP A 106 24.28 11.28 -3.81
C TRP A 106 25.70 10.86 -4.17
N ASP A 107 26.46 11.73 -4.83
CA ASP A 107 27.86 11.48 -5.16
C ASP A 107 28.67 11.50 -3.85
N ARG A 108 28.46 12.52 -3.01
CA ARG A 108 29.07 12.58 -1.67
C ARG A 108 28.63 11.44 -0.77
N LEU A 109 27.32 11.18 -0.69
CA LEU A 109 26.78 10.19 0.24
C LEU A 109 27.19 8.76 -0.12
N SER A 110 27.58 8.50 -1.37
CA SER A 110 28.13 7.20 -1.79
C SER A 110 29.47 6.88 -1.11
N ASP A 111 30.25 7.91 -0.79
CA ASP A 111 31.58 7.79 -0.15
C ASP A 111 31.55 8.05 1.36
N ALA A 112 30.38 8.36 1.93
CA ALA A 112 30.22 8.61 3.35
C ALA A 112 30.44 7.35 4.21
N GLU A 113 30.69 7.56 5.50
CA GLU A 113 30.83 6.49 6.48
C GLU A 113 29.60 5.58 6.49
N VAL A 114 29.84 4.27 6.53
CA VAL A 114 28.79 3.26 6.60
C VAL A 114 28.16 3.29 7.98
N LEU A 115 26.85 3.53 8.04
CA LEU A 115 26.08 3.47 9.28
C LEU A 115 25.86 2.02 9.75
N GLY A 116 25.78 1.08 8.80
CA GLY A 116 25.59 -0.34 9.04
C GLY A 116 24.88 -1.01 7.87
N THR A 117 24.34 -2.21 8.11
CA THR A 117 23.61 -2.98 7.10
C THR A 117 22.22 -3.39 7.58
N VAL A 118 21.34 -3.68 6.61
CA VAL A 118 20.02 -4.25 6.84
C VAL A 118 19.79 -5.41 5.89
N GLN A 119 19.20 -6.50 6.39
CA GLN A 119 18.93 -7.69 5.61
C GLN A 119 17.43 -8.01 5.57
N PHE A 120 16.95 -8.42 4.41
CA PHE A 120 15.60 -8.96 4.25
C PHE A 120 15.53 -9.89 3.04
N THR A 121 14.45 -10.65 2.94
CA THR A 121 14.20 -11.49 1.75
C THR A 121 13.23 -10.79 0.81
N LEU A 122 13.64 -10.63 -0.45
CA LEU A 122 12.74 -10.24 -1.52
C LEU A 122 11.81 -11.39 -1.86
N ALA A 123 10.51 -11.09 -1.93
CA ALA A 123 9.52 -12.06 -2.39
C ALA A 123 9.75 -12.45 -3.86
N ARG A 124 9.33 -13.67 -4.18
CA ARG A 124 9.24 -14.18 -5.55
C ARG A 124 8.29 -13.33 -6.38
N THR A 125 8.66 -13.03 -7.62
CA THR A 125 7.78 -12.46 -8.65
C THR A 125 7.61 -13.46 -9.80
N ALA A 126 6.89 -13.08 -10.86
CA ALA A 126 6.79 -13.91 -12.07
C ALA A 126 8.15 -14.12 -12.76
N THR A 127 9.08 -13.17 -12.61
CA THR A 127 10.37 -13.15 -13.31
C THR A 127 11.57 -13.36 -12.41
N ARG A 128 11.43 -13.15 -11.09
CA ARG A 128 12.52 -13.22 -10.11
C ARG A 128 12.21 -14.24 -9.02
N LYS A 129 13.19 -15.09 -8.69
CA LYS A 129 13.10 -15.98 -7.51
C LYS A 129 13.13 -15.16 -6.22
N ALA A 130 12.64 -15.75 -5.13
CA ALA A 130 12.88 -15.17 -3.82
C ALA A 130 14.39 -15.20 -3.55
N ARG A 131 14.94 -14.11 -3.00
CA ARG A 131 16.37 -14.00 -2.70
C ARG A 131 16.63 -13.14 -1.47
N PRO A 132 17.64 -13.45 -0.65
CA PRO A 132 18.10 -12.53 0.38
C PRO A 132 18.70 -11.27 -0.27
N VAL A 133 18.63 -10.17 0.45
CA VAL A 133 19.23 -8.88 0.14
C VAL A 133 19.91 -8.38 1.39
N GLU A 134 21.10 -7.82 1.23
CA GLU A 134 21.76 -6.98 2.22
C GLU A 134 21.95 -5.59 1.62
N LEU A 135 21.49 -4.55 2.32
CA LEU A 135 21.72 -3.16 1.94
C LEU A 135 22.69 -2.52 2.92
N THR A 136 23.72 -1.88 2.38
CA THR A 136 24.59 -0.96 3.11
C THR A 136 23.91 0.39 3.25
N LEU A 137 23.85 0.92 4.46
CA LEU A 137 23.18 2.17 4.80
C LEU A 137 24.20 3.28 5.06
N ARG A 138 23.99 4.44 4.45
CA ARG A 138 24.74 5.68 4.68
C ARG A 138 23.75 6.82 4.86
N ARG A 139 24.04 7.75 5.77
CA ARG A 139 23.17 8.90 6.02
C ARG A 139 23.96 10.21 6.11
N GLU A 140 23.31 11.31 5.78
CA GLU A 140 23.85 12.66 5.93
C GLU A 140 22.70 13.64 6.22
N SER A 141 22.94 14.65 7.06
CA SER A 141 22.05 15.81 7.19
C SER A 141 22.38 16.81 6.11
N VAL A 142 21.38 17.23 5.34
CA VAL A 142 21.59 17.96 4.09
C VAL A 142 20.78 19.24 4.11
N THR A 143 21.44 20.37 3.88
CA THR A 143 20.78 21.64 3.59
C THR A 143 20.50 21.74 2.10
N LEU A 144 19.22 21.68 1.74
CA LEU A 144 18.75 21.98 0.40
C LEU A 144 18.57 23.50 0.26
N PRO A 145 19.35 24.17 -0.63
CA PRO A 145 19.36 25.62 -0.71
C PRO A 145 17.98 26.18 -1.10
N ALA A 146 17.73 27.43 -0.71
CA ALA A 146 16.56 28.17 -1.15
C ALA A 146 16.56 28.34 -2.68
N THR A 147 15.37 28.36 -3.26
CA THR A 147 15.12 28.68 -4.68
C THR A 147 14.16 29.87 -4.75
N GLN A 148 13.81 30.30 -5.97
CA GLN A 148 12.86 31.41 -6.16
C GLN A 148 11.51 31.19 -5.46
N HIS A 149 11.06 29.93 -5.32
CA HIS A 149 9.72 29.59 -4.82
C HIS A 149 9.72 28.67 -3.60
N CYS A 150 10.89 28.20 -3.14
CA CYS A 150 10.98 27.30 -2.00
C CYS A 150 12.07 27.80 -1.03
N PRO A 151 11.79 27.84 0.29
CA PRO A 151 12.77 28.25 1.29
C PRO A 151 13.90 27.23 1.40
N GLU A 152 14.95 27.56 2.16
CA GLU A 152 15.95 26.59 2.56
C GLU A 152 15.32 25.49 3.42
N LEU A 153 15.74 24.23 3.22
CA LEU A 153 15.24 23.07 3.98
C LEU A 153 16.40 22.21 4.47
N ILE A 154 16.35 21.80 5.72
CA ILE A 154 17.25 20.76 6.26
C ILE A 154 16.50 19.44 6.20
N VAL A 155 17.10 18.44 5.57
CA VAL A 155 16.53 17.10 5.42
C VAL A 155 17.59 16.05 5.74
N THR A 156 17.18 14.85 6.14
CA THR A 156 18.09 13.71 6.21
C THR A 156 18.04 12.92 4.91
N ALA A 157 19.21 12.68 4.31
CA ALA A 157 19.37 11.78 3.19
C ALA A 157 19.83 10.40 3.70
N LEU A 158 19.18 9.35 3.21
CA LEU A 158 19.51 7.95 3.48
C LEU A 158 19.75 7.23 2.16
N LEU A 159 20.97 6.73 1.97
CA LEU A 159 21.34 5.86 0.85
C LEU A 159 21.37 4.42 1.35
N ALA A 160 20.55 3.57 0.75
CA ALA A 160 20.56 2.13 0.95
C ALA A 160 20.93 1.44 -0.36
N LYS A 161 22.05 0.73 -0.36
CA LYS A 161 22.63 0.15 -1.58
C LYS A 161 23.04 -1.29 -1.39
N GLU A 162 22.62 -2.15 -2.31
CA GLU A 162 23.10 -3.52 -2.43
C GLU A 162 24.47 -3.50 -3.13
N GLU A 163 25.55 -3.58 -2.35
CA GLU A 163 26.92 -3.46 -2.88
C GLU A 163 27.37 -4.73 -3.63
N HIS A 164 26.81 -5.89 -3.26
CA HIS A 164 27.16 -7.20 -3.82
C HIS A 164 25.91 -7.94 -4.30
N PRO A 165 25.21 -7.44 -5.34
CA PRO A 165 24.05 -8.13 -5.89
C PRO A 165 24.46 -9.48 -6.51
N PRO A 166 23.59 -10.50 -6.47
CA PRO A 166 23.82 -11.74 -7.21
C PRO A 166 24.02 -11.49 -8.70
N GLU A 167 24.74 -12.40 -9.37
CA GLU A 167 24.97 -12.32 -10.80
C GLU A 167 23.65 -12.22 -11.58
N ASN A 168 23.57 -11.32 -12.55
CA ASN A 168 22.38 -11.03 -13.36
C ASN A 168 21.17 -10.41 -12.63
N GLU A 169 21.32 -9.99 -11.37
CA GLU A 169 20.30 -9.21 -10.66
C GLU A 169 20.63 -7.71 -10.70
N THR A 170 19.64 -6.87 -10.98
CA THR A 170 19.80 -5.42 -10.82
C THR A 170 19.96 -5.10 -9.32
N PRO A 171 21.03 -4.38 -8.91
CA PRO A 171 21.22 -4.00 -7.52
C PRO A 171 20.08 -3.12 -7.04
N ILE A 172 19.69 -3.30 -5.78
CA ILE A 172 18.83 -2.33 -5.10
C ILE A 172 19.62 -1.09 -4.75
N GLU A 173 19.13 0.06 -5.19
CA GLU A 173 19.60 1.36 -4.73
C GLU A 173 18.40 2.26 -4.42
N TRP A 174 18.24 2.55 -3.12
CA TRP A 174 17.24 3.48 -2.61
C TRP A 174 17.93 4.71 -2.05
N ARG A 175 17.55 5.84 -2.63
CA ARG A 175 17.93 7.18 -2.20
C ARG A 175 16.70 7.78 -1.57
N LEU A 176 16.67 7.90 -0.25
CA LEU A 176 15.51 8.35 0.50
C LEU A 176 15.81 9.70 1.13
N LEU A 177 14.83 10.58 1.12
CA LEU A 177 14.84 11.85 1.83
C LEU A 177 13.73 11.81 2.88
N THR A 178 14.00 12.38 4.05
CA THR A 178 13.02 12.55 5.14
C THR A 178 13.30 13.83 5.91
N ASP A 179 12.27 14.43 6.51
CA ASP A 179 12.40 15.53 7.47
C ASP A 179 12.94 15.08 8.83
N GLU A 180 12.84 13.78 9.12
CA GLU A 180 13.24 13.25 10.42
C GLU A 180 14.76 13.13 10.55
N THR A 181 15.25 13.35 11.76
CA THR A 181 16.66 13.11 12.08
C THR A 181 16.87 11.62 12.32
N LEU A 182 17.73 11.00 11.52
CA LEU A 182 18.17 9.62 11.75
C LEU A 182 19.45 9.68 12.56
N THR A 183 19.49 9.13 13.78
CA THR A 183 20.68 9.16 14.65
C THR A 183 21.39 7.82 14.69
N THR A 184 20.61 6.74 14.78
CA THR A 184 21.10 5.37 14.94
C THR A 184 20.90 4.53 13.69
N LEU A 185 21.56 3.36 13.64
CA LEU A 185 21.27 2.34 12.63
C LEU A 185 19.80 1.88 12.69
N ALA A 186 19.23 1.75 13.90
CA ALA A 186 17.84 1.34 14.07
C ALA A 186 16.86 2.34 13.42
N ASP A 187 17.12 3.65 13.54
CA ASP A 187 16.31 4.70 12.91
C ASP A 187 16.31 4.53 11.39
N ALA A 188 17.49 4.30 10.81
CA ALA A 188 17.64 4.10 9.36
C ALA A 188 16.96 2.81 8.88
N VAL A 189 17.14 1.70 9.62
CA VAL A 189 16.47 0.42 9.34
C VAL A 189 14.95 0.59 9.33
N LEU A 190 14.39 1.36 10.26
CA LEU A 190 12.95 1.63 10.31
C LEU A 190 12.46 2.35 9.05
N ARG A 191 13.19 3.34 8.52
CA ARG A 191 12.83 4.01 7.25
C ARG A 191 12.90 3.05 6.06
N ILE A 192 13.84 2.10 6.06
CA ILE A 192 13.87 1.03 5.05
C ILE A 192 12.61 0.15 5.17
N GLU A 193 12.18 -0.22 6.38
CA GLU A 193 10.95 -0.98 6.58
C GLU A 193 9.71 -0.21 6.10
N TRP A 194 9.58 1.08 6.44
CA TRP A 194 8.50 1.92 5.94
C TRP A 194 8.50 2.02 4.42
N TYR A 195 9.66 2.24 3.79
CA TYR A 195 9.74 2.30 2.34
C TYR A 195 9.39 0.97 1.67
N ARG A 196 9.71 -0.17 2.30
CA ARG A 196 9.26 -1.50 1.85
C ARG A 196 7.74 -1.63 1.89
N ARG A 197 7.04 -1.00 2.84
CA ARG A 197 5.57 -0.98 2.90
C ARG A 197 4.92 -0.17 1.79
N ARG A 198 5.63 0.78 1.16
CA ARG A 198 5.11 1.54 0.00
C ARG A 198 4.55 0.63 -1.10
N TRP A 199 5.13 -0.56 -1.30
CA TRP A 199 4.64 -1.53 -2.30
C TRP A 199 3.17 -1.94 -2.10
N MET A 200 2.59 -1.74 -0.92
CA MET A 200 1.18 -2.03 -0.67
C MET A 200 0.25 -1.26 -1.63
N ILE A 201 0.61 -0.03 -2.03
CA ILE A 201 -0.17 0.74 -3.00
C ILE A 201 -0.21 0.07 -4.38
N GLU A 202 0.87 -0.62 -4.77
CA GLU A 202 0.94 -1.35 -6.05
C GLU A 202 0.01 -2.56 -6.01
N LEU A 203 -0.02 -3.25 -4.87
CA LEU A 203 -0.93 -4.36 -4.65
C LEU A 203 -2.39 -3.88 -4.59
N PHE A 204 -2.63 -2.68 -4.06
CA PHE A 204 -3.93 -2.03 -4.05
C PHE A 204 -4.39 -1.72 -5.47
N PHE A 205 -3.54 -1.09 -6.29
CA PHE A 205 -3.86 -0.84 -7.70
C PHE A 205 -4.04 -2.14 -8.49
N ARG A 206 -3.25 -3.18 -8.26
CA ARG A 206 -3.49 -4.49 -8.89
C ARG A 206 -4.85 -5.06 -8.49
N THR A 207 -5.23 -4.95 -7.23
CA THR A 207 -6.54 -5.41 -6.74
C THR A 207 -7.66 -4.61 -7.39
N LEU A 208 -7.53 -3.29 -7.47
CA LEU A 208 -8.49 -2.40 -8.10
C LEU A 208 -8.63 -2.64 -9.63
N LYS A 209 -7.51 -2.79 -10.34
CA LYS A 209 -7.50 -2.93 -11.80
C LYS A 209 -7.78 -4.35 -12.27
N THR A 210 -7.09 -5.35 -11.71
CA THR A 210 -7.21 -6.75 -12.15
C THR A 210 -8.28 -7.51 -11.38
N GLY A 211 -8.41 -7.25 -10.08
CA GLY A 211 -9.41 -7.92 -9.23
C GLY A 211 -10.80 -7.35 -9.46
N CYS A 212 -10.96 -6.06 -9.20
CA CYS A 212 -12.23 -5.34 -9.35
C CYS A 212 -12.56 -4.96 -10.80
N LYS A 213 -11.62 -5.13 -11.74
CA LYS A 213 -11.83 -4.82 -13.17
C LYS A 213 -12.32 -3.39 -13.41
N VAL A 214 -11.83 -2.43 -12.63
CA VAL A 214 -12.32 -1.04 -12.69
C VAL A 214 -12.14 -0.40 -14.08
N GLU A 215 -11.15 -0.84 -14.85
CA GLU A 215 -10.87 -0.35 -16.21
C GLU A 215 -11.84 -0.94 -17.26
N GLU A 216 -12.66 -1.94 -16.90
CA GLU A 216 -13.70 -2.51 -17.77
C GLU A 216 -15.04 -1.78 -17.65
N LEU A 217 -15.19 -0.82 -16.72
CA LEU A 217 -16.44 -0.07 -16.52
C LEU A 217 -16.84 0.73 -17.77
N GLN A 218 -18.09 0.58 -18.20
CA GLN A 218 -18.67 1.26 -19.37
C GLN A 218 -19.68 2.35 -18.96
N LEU A 219 -19.34 3.14 -17.95
CA LEU A 219 -20.20 4.24 -17.48
C LEU A 219 -20.04 5.46 -18.39
N SER A 220 -21.16 6.08 -18.74
CA SER A 220 -21.24 7.09 -19.81
C SER A 220 -20.81 8.50 -19.42
N THR A 221 -20.58 8.79 -18.14
CA THR A 221 -20.17 10.13 -17.66
C THR A 221 -19.05 10.04 -16.63
N LYS A 222 -18.26 11.09 -16.53
CA LYS A 222 -17.15 11.22 -15.56
C LYS A 222 -17.64 11.06 -14.12
N GLU A 223 -18.73 11.73 -13.77
CA GLU A 223 -19.29 11.72 -12.40
C GLU A 223 -19.79 10.33 -12.00
N ARG A 224 -20.29 9.54 -12.96
CA ARG A 224 -20.67 8.14 -12.72
C ARG A 224 -19.43 7.27 -12.51
N LEU A 225 -18.36 7.50 -13.29
CA LEU A 225 -17.10 6.80 -13.11
C LEU A 225 -16.45 7.11 -11.75
N GLU A 226 -16.41 8.38 -11.33
CA GLU A 226 -15.90 8.78 -10.01
C GLU A 226 -16.62 8.06 -8.88
N LYS A 227 -17.96 8.10 -8.87
CA LYS A 227 -18.77 7.40 -7.86
C LYS A 227 -18.52 5.90 -7.84
N ALA A 228 -18.42 5.26 -9.01
CA ALA A 228 -18.13 3.84 -9.10
C ALA A 228 -16.72 3.53 -8.58
N ILE A 229 -15.72 4.34 -8.93
CA ILE A 229 -14.34 4.15 -8.48
C ILE A 229 -14.24 4.25 -6.97
N VAL A 230 -14.94 5.19 -6.32
CA VAL A 230 -14.99 5.27 -4.85
C VAL A 230 -15.46 3.96 -4.22
N ILE A 231 -16.51 3.34 -4.76
CA ILE A 231 -17.00 2.02 -4.28
C ILE A 231 -15.92 0.95 -4.47
N TYR A 232 -15.25 0.94 -5.63
CA TYR A 232 -14.20 -0.03 -5.90
C TYR A 232 -12.92 0.19 -5.08
N LEU A 233 -12.61 1.42 -4.66
CA LEU A 233 -11.53 1.70 -3.70
C LEU A 233 -11.80 1.01 -2.36
N ILE A 234 -13.03 1.08 -1.86
CA ILE A 234 -13.45 0.41 -0.61
C ILE A 234 -13.36 -1.11 -0.76
N ILE A 235 -13.82 -1.67 -1.88
CA ILE A 235 -13.75 -3.12 -2.13
C ILE A 235 -12.28 -3.58 -2.21
N ALA A 236 -11.44 -2.86 -2.97
CA ALA A 236 -10.03 -3.19 -3.10
C ALA A 236 -9.30 -3.12 -1.76
N TRP A 237 -9.63 -2.12 -0.94
CA TRP A 237 -9.13 -2.01 0.43
C TRP A 237 -9.55 -3.22 1.27
N ARG A 238 -10.83 -3.58 1.30
CA ARG A 238 -11.33 -4.72 2.11
C ARG A 238 -10.60 -6.02 1.77
N VAL A 239 -10.33 -6.28 0.48
CA VAL A 239 -9.54 -7.45 0.04
C VAL A 239 -8.13 -7.41 0.62
N LEU A 240 -7.45 -6.27 0.57
CA LEU A 240 -6.10 -6.15 1.11
C LEU A 240 -6.06 -6.21 2.63
N MET A 241 -7.01 -5.54 3.30
CA MET A 241 -7.15 -5.58 4.75
C MET A 241 -7.29 -7.03 5.23
N LEU A 242 -8.17 -7.82 4.61
CA LEU A 242 -8.31 -9.25 4.88
C LEU A 242 -6.98 -9.99 4.69
N MET A 243 -6.30 -9.78 3.56
CA MET A 243 -5.02 -10.41 3.28
C MET A 243 -3.97 -10.09 4.36
N THR A 244 -3.92 -8.85 4.83
CA THR A 244 -2.92 -8.43 5.81
C THR A 244 -3.29 -8.84 7.23
N LEU A 245 -4.55 -8.71 7.64
CA LEU A 245 -5.02 -9.15 8.97
C LEU A 245 -4.86 -10.66 9.16
N GLY A 246 -5.13 -11.46 8.12
CA GLY A 246 -4.89 -12.91 8.17
C GLY A 246 -3.43 -13.33 8.36
N ARG A 247 -2.50 -12.39 8.29
CA ARG A 247 -1.08 -12.62 8.54
C ARG A 247 -0.64 -12.01 9.86
N ASP A 248 -1.20 -10.85 10.20
CA ASP A 248 -0.83 -10.08 11.38
C ASP A 248 -1.48 -10.62 12.66
N VAL A 249 -2.77 -10.97 12.59
CA VAL A 249 -3.60 -11.40 13.72
C VAL A 249 -4.49 -12.61 13.34
N PRO A 250 -3.91 -13.71 12.83
CA PRO A 250 -4.65 -14.87 12.34
C PRO A 250 -5.51 -15.55 13.42
N GLU A 251 -5.15 -15.42 14.69
CA GLU A 251 -5.79 -16.05 15.84
C GLU A 251 -7.11 -15.41 16.27
N LEU A 252 -7.43 -14.20 15.79
CA LEU A 252 -8.70 -13.54 16.10
C LEU A 252 -9.89 -14.37 15.61
N PRO A 253 -11.07 -14.27 16.26
CA PRO A 253 -12.29 -14.84 15.71
C PRO A 253 -12.59 -14.27 14.33
N CYS A 254 -13.00 -15.10 13.37
CA CYS A 254 -13.34 -14.62 12.03
C CYS A 254 -14.50 -13.61 12.04
N GLU A 255 -15.36 -13.66 13.06
CA GLU A 255 -16.51 -12.76 13.26
C GLU A 255 -16.13 -11.29 13.47
N VAL A 256 -14.86 -10.98 13.71
CA VAL A 256 -14.38 -9.59 13.72
C VAL A 256 -14.53 -8.94 12.34
N ILE A 257 -14.52 -9.72 11.26
CA ILE A 257 -14.56 -9.21 9.88
C ILE A 257 -15.68 -9.82 9.03
N PHE A 258 -15.98 -11.11 9.24
CA PHE A 258 -16.99 -11.85 8.49
C PHE A 258 -18.29 -11.92 9.27
N ASP A 259 -19.40 -11.66 8.59
CA ASP A 259 -20.70 -11.84 9.22
C ASP A 259 -20.94 -13.32 9.54
N ARG A 260 -21.81 -13.58 10.51
CA ARG A 260 -22.14 -14.95 10.95
C ARG A 260 -22.54 -15.85 9.78
N GLU A 261 -23.38 -15.33 8.88
CA GLU A 261 -23.80 -16.06 7.69
C GLU A 261 -22.62 -16.35 6.74
N GLU A 262 -21.71 -15.40 6.54
CA GLU A 262 -20.57 -15.56 5.64
C GLU A 262 -19.65 -16.70 6.10
N TRP A 263 -19.27 -16.73 7.38
CA TRP A 263 -18.37 -17.78 7.86
C TRP A 263 -19.06 -19.15 7.95
N GLN A 264 -20.35 -19.20 8.32
CA GLN A 264 -21.11 -20.44 8.36
C GLN A 264 -21.28 -21.05 6.96
N VAL A 265 -21.63 -20.23 5.96
CA VAL A 265 -21.70 -20.63 4.55
C VAL A 265 -20.34 -21.15 4.07
N ALA A 266 -19.27 -20.39 4.33
CA ALA A 266 -17.92 -20.80 3.95
C ALA A 266 -17.54 -22.15 4.58
N TRP A 267 -17.86 -22.35 5.86
CA TRP A 267 -17.61 -23.60 6.56
C TRP A 267 -18.38 -24.77 5.93
N ILE A 268 -19.70 -24.62 5.75
CA ILE A 268 -20.56 -25.68 5.20
C ILE A 268 -20.08 -26.10 3.81
N VAL A 269 -19.80 -25.14 2.93
CA VAL A 269 -19.35 -25.42 1.56
C VAL A 269 -17.97 -26.06 1.53
N SER A 270 -17.05 -25.61 2.39
CA SER A 270 -15.67 -26.07 2.42
C SER A 270 -15.48 -27.41 3.12
N GLN A 271 -16.06 -27.55 4.32
CA GLN A 271 -15.85 -28.70 5.20
C GLN A 271 -16.89 -29.80 5.00
N LYS A 272 -18.10 -29.45 4.55
CA LYS A 272 -19.23 -30.40 4.39
C LYS A 272 -19.57 -31.16 5.68
N THR A 273 -19.40 -30.49 6.82
CA THR A 273 -19.73 -31.00 8.16
C THR A 273 -20.64 -30.01 8.89
N PRO A 274 -21.27 -30.41 10.02
CA PRO A 274 -21.94 -29.48 10.90
C PRO A 274 -21.02 -28.31 11.33
N LEU A 275 -21.65 -27.20 11.71
CA LEU A 275 -20.95 -26.03 12.22
C LEU A 275 -20.23 -26.36 13.53
N PRO A 276 -18.99 -25.85 13.73
CA PRO A 276 -18.31 -25.96 15.01
C PRO A 276 -19.05 -25.13 16.07
N PRO A 277 -18.87 -25.46 17.37
CA PRO A 277 -19.49 -24.71 18.46
C PRO A 277 -18.97 -23.28 18.59
N ASN A 278 -17.74 -23.02 18.11
CA ASN A 278 -17.11 -21.70 18.09
C ASN A 278 -16.73 -21.34 16.64
N PRO A 279 -16.80 -20.06 16.25
CA PRO A 279 -16.32 -19.61 14.95
C PRO A 279 -14.85 -20.00 14.71
N PRO A 280 -14.45 -20.29 13.47
CA PRO A 280 -13.05 -20.51 13.14
C PRO A 280 -12.22 -19.24 13.37
N THR A 281 -10.90 -19.42 13.42
CA THR A 281 -9.97 -18.29 13.46
C THR A 281 -10.02 -17.50 12.14
N LEU A 282 -9.60 -16.24 12.17
CA LEU A 282 -9.51 -15.38 11.00
C LEU A 282 -8.56 -15.99 9.95
N GLY A 283 -7.44 -16.58 10.39
CA GLY A 283 -6.50 -17.30 9.54
C GLY A 283 -7.15 -18.51 8.83
N ASP A 284 -7.91 -19.33 9.55
CA ASP A 284 -8.63 -20.47 8.98
C ASP A 284 -9.69 -20.02 7.98
N MET A 285 -10.45 -18.98 8.32
CA MET A 285 -11.47 -18.41 7.44
C MET A 285 -10.84 -17.85 6.15
N ILE A 286 -9.74 -17.11 6.25
CA ILE A 286 -9.00 -16.61 5.09
C ILE A 286 -8.47 -17.74 4.22
N LEU A 287 -8.03 -18.85 4.82
CA LEU A 287 -7.59 -20.03 4.08
C LEU A 287 -8.75 -20.69 3.32
N ILE A 288 -9.92 -20.82 3.95
CA ILE A 288 -11.15 -21.32 3.31
C ILE A 288 -11.53 -20.45 2.12
N VAL A 289 -11.63 -19.13 2.32
CA VAL A 289 -11.97 -18.18 1.26
C VAL A 289 -10.95 -18.24 0.12
N ALA A 290 -9.65 -18.23 0.44
CA ALA A 290 -8.60 -18.33 -0.57
C ALA A 290 -8.67 -19.63 -1.38
N ARG A 291 -9.05 -20.76 -0.77
CA ARG A 291 -9.26 -22.04 -1.47
C ARG A 291 -10.39 -21.97 -2.48
N PHE A 292 -11.48 -21.26 -2.18
CA PHE A 292 -12.52 -20.99 -3.18
C PHE A 292 -11.95 -20.24 -4.40
N GLY A 293 -11.01 -19.32 -4.17
CA GLY A 293 -10.29 -18.59 -5.21
C GLY A 293 -9.13 -19.36 -5.88
N GLY A 294 -8.93 -20.63 -5.56
CA GLY A 294 -7.92 -21.50 -6.20
C GLY A 294 -6.58 -21.59 -5.47
N PHE A 295 -6.46 -21.08 -4.24
CA PHE A 295 -5.27 -21.29 -3.43
C PHE A 295 -5.20 -22.74 -2.92
N LEU A 296 -4.14 -23.46 -3.28
CA LEU A 296 -4.02 -24.89 -2.97
C LEU A 296 -3.69 -25.18 -1.50
N ALA A 297 -3.06 -24.23 -0.79
CA ALA A 297 -2.67 -24.36 0.61
C ALA A 297 -1.78 -25.60 0.90
N ARG A 298 -0.77 -25.85 0.05
CA ARG A 298 0.23 -26.89 0.30
C ARG A 298 1.24 -26.42 1.35
N LYS A 299 1.97 -27.37 1.97
CA LYS A 299 2.90 -27.14 3.09
C LYS A 299 3.88 -25.97 2.91
N ASN A 300 4.25 -25.63 1.66
CA ASN A 300 5.22 -24.57 1.34
C ASN A 300 4.64 -23.46 0.44
N ASP A 301 3.31 -23.38 0.27
CA ASP A 301 2.69 -22.32 -0.55
C ASP A 301 2.71 -20.95 0.14
N GLY A 302 2.94 -20.92 1.46
CA GLY A 302 2.95 -19.69 2.26
C GLY A 302 1.53 -19.16 2.49
N ASN A 303 1.40 -17.83 2.61
CA ASN A 303 0.11 -17.18 2.83
C ASN A 303 -0.59 -16.85 1.51
N PRO A 304 -1.93 -16.89 1.45
CA PRO A 304 -2.67 -16.50 0.25
C PRO A 304 -2.42 -15.03 -0.09
N GLY A 305 -2.40 -14.73 -1.40
CA GLY A 305 -2.33 -13.35 -1.91
C GLY A 305 -3.72 -12.78 -2.19
N ALA A 306 -3.77 -11.48 -2.48
CA ALA A 306 -5.00 -10.76 -2.82
C ALA A 306 -5.82 -11.48 -3.92
N GLU A 307 -5.15 -12.09 -4.91
CA GLU A 307 -5.79 -12.80 -6.04
C GLU A 307 -6.68 -13.97 -5.66
N ALA A 308 -6.18 -14.81 -4.76
CA ALA A 308 -6.99 -15.90 -4.25
C ALA A 308 -8.15 -15.35 -3.41
N LEU A 309 -7.91 -14.28 -2.65
CA LEU A 309 -8.93 -13.73 -1.76
C LEU A 309 -10.07 -13.05 -2.51
N TRP A 310 -9.81 -12.17 -3.49
CA TRP A 310 -10.92 -11.52 -4.21
C TRP A 310 -11.77 -12.54 -5.00
N ARG A 311 -11.13 -13.55 -5.62
CA ARG A 311 -11.87 -14.63 -6.30
C ARG A 311 -12.68 -15.46 -5.30
N GLY A 312 -12.09 -15.72 -4.13
CA GLY A 312 -12.72 -16.45 -3.05
C GLY A 312 -13.95 -15.74 -2.50
N LEU A 313 -13.85 -14.43 -2.24
CA LEU A 313 -14.93 -13.59 -1.74
C LEU A 313 -16.10 -13.52 -2.73
N HIS A 314 -15.81 -13.39 -4.03
CA HIS A 314 -16.85 -13.47 -5.07
C HIS A 314 -17.62 -14.78 -4.99
N ARG A 315 -16.92 -15.92 -4.91
CA ARG A 315 -17.57 -17.23 -4.79
C ARG A 315 -18.33 -17.40 -3.48
N LEU A 316 -17.79 -16.88 -2.38
CA LEU A 316 -18.46 -16.92 -1.08
C LEU A 316 -19.82 -16.22 -1.14
N ARG A 317 -19.88 -15.04 -1.76
CA ARG A 317 -21.13 -14.32 -1.98
C ARG A 317 -22.12 -15.16 -2.79
N ASP A 318 -21.69 -15.78 -3.88
CA ASP A 318 -22.56 -16.60 -4.72
C ASP A 318 -23.08 -17.84 -3.94
N PHE A 319 -22.26 -18.42 -3.05
CA PHE A 319 -22.69 -19.50 -2.15
C PHE A 319 -23.70 -19.05 -1.11
N ALA A 320 -23.49 -17.87 -0.52
CA ALA A 320 -24.39 -17.30 0.47
C ALA A 320 -25.76 -17.00 -0.16
N GLU A 321 -25.77 -16.43 -1.36
CA GLU A 321 -27.01 -16.22 -2.13
C GLU A 321 -27.75 -17.53 -2.39
N GLY A 322 -27.04 -18.58 -2.83
CA GLY A 322 -27.63 -19.90 -3.08
C GLY A 322 -28.22 -20.55 -1.81
N ILE A 323 -27.51 -20.49 -0.69
CA ILE A 323 -27.98 -21.05 0.59
C ILE A 323 -29.17 -20.24 1.13
N ASN A 324 -29.14 -18.92 1.01
CA ASN A 324 -30.24 -18.06 1.45
C ASN A 324 -31.50 -18.30 0.61
N ALA A 325 -31.37 -18.42 -0.71
CA ALA A 325 -32.48 -18.76 -1.59
C ALA A 325 -33.08 -20.14 -1.27
N ALA A 326 -32.24 -21.15 -1.04
CA ALA A 326 -32.71 -22.49 -0.67
C ALA A 326 -33.40 -22.51 0.71
N SER A 327 -32.85 -21.79 1.69
CA SER A 327 -33.43 -21.67 3.03
C SER A 327 -34.82 -21.04 2.98
N GLN A 328 -35.00 -20.01 2.14
CA GLN A 328 -36.30 -19.35 1.93
C GLN A 328 -37.30 -20.25 1.18
N ALA A 329 -36.85 -20.97 0.16
CA ALA A 329 -37.73 -21.82 -0.65
C ALA A 329 -38.20 -23.09 0.08
N TYR A 330 -37.41 -23.62 1.01
CA TYR A 330 -37.66 -24.90 1.67
C TYR A 330 -37.86 -24.79 3.19
N GLU A 331 -37.89 -23.58 3.77
CA GLU A 331 -37.98 -23.32 5.22
C GLU A 331 -36.89 -24.04 6.05
N VAL A 332 -35.75 -24.35 5.44
CA VAL A 332 -34.63 -25.02 6.10
C VAL A 332 -33.77 -23.97 6.79
N LYS A 333 -33.55 -24.11 8.10
CA LYS A 333 -32.52 -23.34 8.81
C LYS A 333 -31.13 -23.92 8.52
N ILE A 334 -30.46 -23.39 7.51
CA ILE A 334 -29.09 -23.81 7.14
C ILE A 334 -28.04 -23.11 8.03
N CYS A 335 -28.32 -21.87 8.42
CA CYS A 335 -27.49 -21.03 9.29
C CYS A 335 -28.29 -20.71 10.55
N GLY A 336 -27.99 -21.39 11.66
CA GLY A 336 -28.65 -21.23 12.96
C GLY A 336 -27.83 -20.39 13.93
#